data_AF-L9WY30-F1
#
_entry.id   AF-L9WY30-F1
#
_cell.length_a   1.000
_cell.length_b   1.000
_cell.length_c   1.000
_cell.angle_alpha   90.00
_cell.angle_beta   90.00
_cell.angle_gamma   90.00
#
_symmetry.space_group_name_H-M   'P 1'
#
loop_
_entity.id
_entity.type
_entity.pdbx_description
1 polymer ?
#
loop_
_entity_poly.entity_id
_entity_poly.type
_entity_poly.pdbx_seq_one_letter_code
_entity_poly.pdbx_strand_id
1 'polypeptide(L)'
;MTNDRSRNEAEVDGRDETAVGIQSRPSISIVERVADGTDRSPLELPPLNETVDVDALDRLLEADDPNSPWPTVVFRYANRRIRATADGVIELTNPDETDVSAIDEWTHVSIVAEPGERAVVVRIASAIASRSSRDRDRVRTAIEDVIDPDALARLSQQRENGISRPGATVLFSVLGHDVVVDPGGTVSVGSTLGRLKRTGGNVLIAGGVPDDLVDVASANLLGDPDRHRRHLFALLDRDRRVVSDRLAPTDIASAQIVDYAMTARSVASTGTPVTDAVAVVDEPTDLDELEGAVDARIRAFGTETPLSEPGDLRLCIDSLRPMLDEHGTDGTVALLEPICEAVRDVSGLGHYVLPVDRDEPLVDALESLFDATVELRVGDCGPQQRWHLHESGYTTDWIGLARSGER
;
A
#
# COMPACT_ATOMS: atom_id res chain seq x y z
N MET A 1 -9.54 82.24 -9.92
CA MET A 1 -8.73 81.15 -9.35
C MET A 1 -9.52 79.88 -9.60
N THR A 2 -9.50 79.33 -10.82
CA THR A 2 -8.50 78.40 -11.40
C THR A 2 -8.56 77.01 -10.73
N ASN A 3 -8.93 76.01 -11.55
CA ASN A 3 -8.84 74.55 -11.43
C ASN A 3 -8.05 73.96 -10.25
N ASP A 4 -8.53 72.86 -9.66
CA ASP A 4 -8.01 71.53 -10.03
C ASP A 4 -8.97 70.37 -9.66
N ARG A 5 -9.07 69.41 -10.59
CA ARG A 5 -9.75 68.12 -10.50
C ARG A 5 -8.66 67.06 -10.47
N SER A 6 -8.62 66.22 -9.45
CA SER A 6 -7.99 64.89 -9.48
C SER A 6 -8.66 64.08 -8.36
N ARG A 7 -9.65 63.23 -8.67
CA ARG A 7 -9.52 61.86 -9.20
C ARG A 7 -8.81 60.96 -8.18
N ASN A 8 -9.60 60.34 -7.31
CA ASN A 8 -9.21 59.11 -6.65
C ASN A 8 -10.35 58.11 -6.93
N GLU A 9 -10.13 57.30 -7.96
CA GLU A 9 -11.00 56.22 -8.38
C GLU A 9 -10.90 55.12 -7.32
N ALA A 10 -12.05 54.79 -6.73
CA ALA A 10 -12.23 53.59 -5.93
C ALA A 10 -12.26 52.41 -6.90
N GLU A 11 -11.14 51.69 -6.98
CA GLU A 11 -11.03 50.44 -7.72
C GLU A 11 -11.69 49.34 -6.89
N VAL A 12 -12.92 49.01 -7.27
CA VAL A 12 -13.66 47.85 -6.78
C VAL A 12 -13.10 46.64 -7.54
N ASP A 13 -12.11 45.96 -6.95
CA ASP A 13 -11.66 44.65 -7.41
C ASP A 13 -12.72 43.62 -7.04
N GLY A 14 -13.62 43.37 -7.99
CA GLY A 14 -14.56 42.27 -7.95
C GLY A 14 -13.81 40.95 -8.10
N ARG A 15 -13.27 40.45 -6.99
CA ARG A 15 -12.87 39.04 -6.87
C ARG A 15 -14.10 38.21 -6.58
N ASP A 16 -14.70 37.80 -7.69
CA ASP A 16 -15.24 36.46 -7.95
C ASP A 16 -15.29 35.53 -6.72
N GLU A 17 -16.35 35.66 -5.93
CA GLU A 17 -16.75 34.70 -4.88
C GLU A 17 -17.53 33.50 -5.46
N THR A 18 -17.28 33.12 -6.72
CA THR A 18 -17.97 32.00 -7.40
C THR A 18 -17.02 31.06 -8.15
N ALA A 19 -16.04 30.49 -7.46
CA ALA A 19 -15.28 29.34 -7.94
C ALA A 19 -15.45 28.14 -7.00
N VAL A 20 -16.68 27.68 -6.82
CA VAL A 20 -16.92 26.28 -6.46
C VAL A 20 -16.60 25.48 -7.73
N GLY A 21 -15.42 24.88 -7.77
CA GLY A 21 -14.84 24.23 -8.94
C GLY A 21 -15.82 23.27 -9.59
N ILE A 22 -16.13 23.52 -10.86
CA ILE A 22 -16.67 22.49 -11.73
C ILE A 22 -15.52 21.49 -11.88
N GLN A 23 -15.55 20.39 -11.12
CA GLN A 23 -14.66 19.26 -11.40
C GLN A 23 -14.95 18.85 -12.85
N SER A 24 -13.96 19.04 -13.73
CA SER A 24 -14.03 18.50 -15.09
C SER A 24 -14.24 16.99 -14.99
N ARG A 25 -15.12 16.45 -15.84
CA ARG A 25 -15.38 15.01 -15.89
C ARG A 25 -14.07 14.22 -16.05
N PRO A 26 -13.91 13.06 -15.39
CA PRO A 26 -12.66 12.28 -15.45
C PRO A 26 -12.17 12.03 -16.88
N SER A 27 -13.08 11.73 -17.81
CA SER A 27 -12.78 11.54 -19.22
C SER A 27 -12.15 12.75 -19.91
N ILE A 28 -12.60 13.96 -19.57
CA ILE A 28 -12.04 15.21 -20.09
C ILE A 28 -10.64 15.40 -19.54
N SER A 29 -10.48 15.26 -18.22
CA SER A 29 -9.19 15.37 -17.55
C SER A 29 -8.16 14.37 -18.09
N ILE A 30 -8.56 13.15 -18.43
CA ILE A 30 -7.68 12.17 -19.07
C ILE A 30 -7.23 12.65 -20.45
N VAL A 31 -8.14 13.14 -21.29
CA VAL A 31 -7.79 13.63 -22.64
C VAL A 31 -6.87 14.84 -22.56
N GLU A 32 -7.14 15.79 -21.66
CA GLU A 32 -6.30 16.96 -21.41
C GLU A 32 -4.91 16.53 -20.92
N ARG A 33 -4.85 15.65 -19.93
CA ARG A 33 -3.58 15.15 -19.38
C ARG A 33 -2.72 14.45 -20.43
N VAL A 34 -3.33 13.65 -21.30
CA VAL A 34 -2.66 12.95 -22.41
C VAL A 34 -2.19 13.92 -23.49
N ALA A 35 -3.00 14.92 -23.82
CA ALA A 35 -2.66 15.98 -24.75
C ALA A 35 -1.41 16.73 -24.28
N ASP A 36 -1.40 17.16 -23.02
CA ASP A 36 -0.26 17.81 -22.38
C ASP A 36 0.97 16.89 -22.34
N GLY A 37 0.79 15.62 -21.94
CA GLY A 37 1.86 14.63 -21.87
C GLY A 37 2.41 14.15 -23.23
N THR A 38 1.77 14.53 -24.33
CA THR A 38 2.22 14.21 -25.70
C THR A 38 2.56 15.45 -26.53
N ASP A 39 2.42 16.66 -25.96
CA ASP A 39 2.57 17.94 -26.67
C ASP A 39 1.68 18.03 -27.92
N ARG A 40 0.42 17.61 -27.78
CA ARG A 40 -0.58 17.60 -28.86
C ARG A 40 -1.83 18.34 -28.42
N SER A 41 -2.61 18.82 -29.39
CA SER A 41 -3.94 19.36 -29.07
C SER A 41 -4.92 18.22 -28.72
N PRO A 42 -5.82 18.40 -27.72
CA PRO A 42 -6.90 17.44 -27.44
C PRO A 42 -7.74 17.06 -28.66
N LEU A 43 -7.91 17.97 -29.62
CA LEU A 43 -8.68 17.75 -30.85
C LEU A 43 -7.95 16.88 -31.89
N GLU A 44 -6.64 16.71 -31.74
CA GLU A 44 -5.82 15.86 -32.61
C GLU A 44 -5.72 14.42 -32.09
N LEU A 45 -6.13 14.18 -30.83
CA LEU A 45 -6.13 12.84 -30.26
C LEU A 45 -7.30 12.01 -30.82
N PRO A 46 -7.14 10.68 -30.95
CA PRO A 46 -8.24 9.80 -31.31
C PRO A 46 -9.41 9.93 -30.32
N PRO A 47 -10.67 9.75 -30.73
CA PRO A 47 -11.80 9.82 -29.80
C PRO A 47 -11.69 8.77 -28.69
N LEU A 48 -11.73 9.20 -27.42
CA LEU A 48 -11.60 8.29 -26.26
C LEU A 48 -12.65 7.17 -26.27
N ASN A 49 -13.85 7.46 -26.77
CA ASN A 49 -14.95 6.50 -26.84
C ASN A 49 -14.67 5.30 -27.77
N GLU A 50 -13.70 5.38 -28.69
CA GLU A 50 -13.22 4.27 -29.50
C GLU A 50 -12.42 3.25 -28.67
N THR A 51 -11.83 3.69 -27.57
CA THR A 51 -10.99 2.87 -26.69
C THR A 51 -11.78 2.31 -25.51
N VAL A 52 -12.59 3.14 -24.87
CA VAL A 52 -13.28 2.83 -23.61
C VAL A 52 -14.71 3.39 -23.63
N ASP A 53 -15.60 2.88 -22.78
CA ASP A 53 -16.93 3.48 -22.61
C ASP A 53 -16.83 4.70 -21.70
N VAL A 54 -16.94 5.91 -22.27
CA VAL A 54 -16.69 7.17 -21.55
C VAL A 54 -17.70 7.39 -20.42
N ASP A 55 -18.99 7.07 -20.63
CA ASP A 55 -20.00 7.25 -19.59
C ASP A 55 -19.78 6.30 -18.41
N ALA A 56 -19.34 5.06 -18.69
CA ALA A 56 -19.03 4.09 -17.64
C ALA A 56 -17.72 4.43 -16.93
N LEU A 57 -16.73 4.96 -17.65
CA LEU A 57 -15.48 5.47 -17.09
C LEU A 57 -15.74 6.63 -16.13
N ASP A 58 -16.51 7.63 -16.56
CA ASP A 58 -16.88 8.78 -15.73
C ASP A 58 -17.62 8.30 -14.47
N ARG A 59 -18.63 7.44 -14.63
CA ARG A 59 -19.41 6.89 -13.50
C ARG A 59 -18.57 6.09 -12.49
N LEU A 60 -17.50 5.42 -12.93
CA LEU A 60 -16.61 4.67 -12.05
C LEU A 60 -15.63 5.54 -11.28
N LEU A 61 -15.17 6.63 -11.90
CA LEU A 61 -14.15 7.51 -11.34
C LEU A 61 -14.74 8.74 -10.63
N GLU A 62 -16.01 9.05 -10.85
CA GLU A 62 -16.80 9.99 -10.04
C GLU A 62 -17.10 9.32 -8.69
N ALA A 63 -16.11 9.27 -7.79
CA ALA A 63 -16.24 8.66 -6.48
C ALA A 63 -16.99 9.55 -5.48
N ASP A 64 -17.76 8.91 -4.61
CA ASP A 64 -18.44 9.58 -3.49
C ASP A 64 -17.46 9.93 -2.34
N ASP A 65 -16.34 9.20 -2.24
CA ASP A 65 -15.26 9.47 -1.28
C ASP A 65 -13.99 9.96 -1.99
N PRO A 66 -13.62 11.24 -1.88
CA PRO A 66 -12.43 11.79 -2.53
C PRO A 66 -11.12 11.26 -1.96
N ASN A 67 -11.13 10.54 -0.82
CA ASN A 67 -9.93 9.97 -0.22
C ASN A 67 -9.74 8.48 -0.55
N SER A 68 -10.68 7.86 -1.25
CA SER A 68 -10.54 6.48 -1.70
C SER A 68 -9.83 6.45 -3.06
N PRO A 69 -8.69 5.77 -3.19
CA PRO A 69 -8.01 5.61 -4.49
C PRO A 69 -8.76 4.61 -5.41
N TRP A 70 -9.82 3.97 -4.92
CA TRP A 70 -10.57 2.94 -5.64
C TRP A 70 -11.91 3.43 -6.19
N PRO A 71 -12.31 2.97 -7.39
CA PRO A 71 -11.58 2.03 -8.26
C PRO A 71 -10.43 2.67 -9.06
N THR A 72 -9.47 1.85 -9.50
CA THR A 72 -8.44 2.22 -10.48
C THR A 72 -8.78 1.63 -11.85
N VAL A 73 -8.72 2.45 -12.90
CA VAL A 73 -8.97 2.05 -14.28
C VAL A 73 -7.69 2.20 -15.11
N VAL A 74 -7.30 1.12 -15.79
CA VAL A 74 -6.07 1.06 -16.60
C VAL A 74 -6.39 0.67 -18.03
N PHE A 75 -5.95 1.47 -19.00
CA PHE A 75 -6.14 1.19 -20.42
C PHE A 75 -5.08 1.87 -21.29
N ARG A 76 -5.03 1.52 -22.58
CA ARG A 76 -4.11 2.14 -23.54
C ARG A 76 -4.84 3.18 -24.39
N TYR A 77 -4.31 4.39 -24.47
CA TYR A 77 -4.88 5.47 -25.27
C TYR A 77 -3.76 6.34 -25.84
N ALA A 78 -3.85 6.67 -27.14
CA ALA A 78 -2.85 7.47 -27.86
C ALA A 78 -1.38 7.02 -27.65
N ASN A 79 -1.12 5.71 -27.68
CA ASN A 79 0.20 5.09 -27.41
C ASN A 79 0.77 5.40 -26.01
N ARG A 80 -0.09 5.65 -25.03
CA ARG A 80 0.26 5.73 -23.61
C ARG A 80 -0.56 4.69 -22.84
N ARG A 81 0.01 4.17 -21.76
CA ARG A 81 -0.75 3.48 -20.73
C ARG A 81 -1.28 4.56 -19.77
N ILE A 82 -2.59 4.55 -19.58
CA ILE A 82 -3.31 5.45 -18.70
C ILE A 82 -3.66 4.66 -17.45
N ARG A 83 -3.34 5.21 -16.28
CA ARG A 83 -3.85 4.75 -14.98
C ARG A 83 -4.59 5.92 -14.34
N ALA A 84 -5.88 5.74 -14.10
CA ALA A 84 -6.75 6.76 -13.52
C ALA A 84 -7.43 6.18 -12.28
N THR A 85 -7.44 6.94 -11.19
CA THR A 85 -7.99 6.55 -9.88
C THR A 85 -9.19 7.43 -9.52
N ALA A 86 -10.03 6.92 -8.62
CA ALA A 86 -11.22 7.60 -8.12
C ALA A 86 -10.96 8.94 -7.42
N ASP A 87 -9.78 9.11 -6.81
CA ASP A 87 -9.33 10.36 -6.19
C ASP A 87 -8.85 11.42 -7.21
N GLY A 88 -8.91 11.09 -8.51
CA GLY A 88 -8.58 12.00 -9.60
C GLY A 88 -7.11 11.99 -10.04
N VAL A 89 -6.27 11.11 -9.49
CA VAL A 89 -4.88 10.95 -9.97
C VAL A 89 -4.88 10.28 -11.35
N ILE A 90 -4.14 10.88 -12.29
CA ILE A 90 -3.97 10.37 -13.66
C ILE A 90 -2.48 10.26 -13.98
N GLU A 91 -2.01 9.03 -14.14
CA GLU A 91 -0.65 8.67 -14.47
C GLU A 91 -0.52 8.24 -15.94
N LEU A 92 0.55 8.70 -16.58
CA LEU A 92 0.87 8.39 -17.96
C LEU A 92 2.21 7.68 -18.02
N THR A 93 2.21 6.45 -18.56
CA THR A 93 3.43 5.68 -18.78
C THR A 93 3.56 5.29 -20.25
N ASN A 94 4.80 5.11 -20.69
CA ASN A 94 5.09 4.59 -22.02
C ASN A 94 4.70 3.10 -22.09
N PRO A 95 4.13 2.63 -23.21
CA PRO A 95 3.74 1.23 -23.37
C PRO A 95 4.95 0.28 -23.44
N ASP A 96 6.14 0.79 -23.79
CA ASP A 96 7.40 0.05 -23.89
C ASP A 96 8.30 0.23 -22.64
N GLU A 97 8.01 1.23 -21.81
CA GLU A 97 8.72 1.49 -20.57
C GLU A 97 8.00 0.66 -19.50
N THR A 98 8.53 -0.55 -19.32
CA THR A 98 7.98 -1.73 -18.62
C THR A 98 6.98 -2.58 -19.42
N ASP A 99 7.42 -3.80 -19.73
CA ASP A 99 6.63 -4.98 -20.18
C ASP A 99 5.62 -5.46 -19.10
N VAL A 100 5.32 -4.58 -18.13
CA VAL A 100 4.46 -4.80 -16.97
C VAL A 100 3.03 -4.61 -17.47
N SER A 101 2.32 -5.72 -17.61
CA SER A 101 0.85 -5.71 -17.76
C SER A 101 0.21 -5.00 -16.56
N ALA A 102 -1.01 -4.47 -16.68
CA ALA A 102 -1.77 -4.00 -15.50
C ALA A 102 -1.96 -5.08 -14.42
N ILE A 103 -1.79 -6.35 -14.81
CA ILE A 103 -1.82 -7.54 -13.95
C ILE A 103 -0.47 -7.74 -13.22
N ASP A 104 0.61 -7.16 -13.72
CA ASP A 104 1.98 -7.41 -13.26
C ASP A 104 2.32 -6.62 -11.98
N GLU A 105 1.53 -5.59 -11.64
CA GLU A 105 1.50 -5.00 -10.28
C GLU A 105 0.79 -5.91 -9.27
N TRP A 106 -0.18 -6.72 -9.73
CA TRP A 106 -1.05 -7.54 -8.89
C TRP A 106 -0.84 -9.04 -9.15
N THR A 107 0.41 -9.49 -9.26
CA THR A 107 0.79 -10.91 -9.45
C THR A 107 0.23 -11.87 -8.38
N HIS A 108 -0.28 -11.34 -7.27
CA HIS A 108 -0.88 -12.11 -6.21
C HIS A 108 -2.32 -12.56 -6.51
N VAL A 109 -3.00 -11.97 -7.50
CA VAL A 109 -4.34 -12.40 -7.93
C VAL A 109 -4.25 -13.63 -8.83
N SER A 110 -5.35 -14.36 -8.94
CA SER A 110 -5.46 -15.49 -9.88
C SER A 110 -6.84 -15.50 -10.51
N ILE A 111 -6.95 -16.00 -11.74
CA ILE A 111 -8.22 -16.09 -12.46
C ILE A 111 -9.19 -16.97 -11.67
N VAL A 112 -10.43 -16.49 -11.51
CA VAL A 112 -11.48 -17.18 -10.75
C VAL A 112 -12.75 -17.36 -11.54
N ALA A 113 -12.97 -16.54 -12.57
CA ALA A 113 -14.11 -16.66 -13.44
C ALA A 113 -13.79 -16.12 -14.84
N GLU A 114 -13.95 -16.99 -15.82
CA GLU A 114 -13.93 -16.62 -17.23
C GLU A 114 -15.16 -15.77 -17.61
N PRO A 115 -15.11 -15.03 -18.73
CA PRO A 115 -16.27 -14.34 -19.29
C PRO A 115 -17.44 -15.31 -19.50
N GLY A 116 -18.67 -14.86 -19.26
CA GLY A 116 -19.84 -15.72 -19.43
C GLY A 116 -21.16 -14.97 -19.27
N GLU A 117 -22.27 -15.71 -19.38
CA GLU A 117 -23.64 -15.14 -19.37
C GLU A 117 -24.03 -14.47 -18.04
N ARG A 118 -23.38 -14.87 -16.93
CA ARG A 118 -23.63 -14.23 -15.63
C ARG A 118 -22.94 -12.88 -15.58
N ALA A 119 -23.68 -11.88 -15.07
CA ALA A 119 -23.15 -10.55 -14.79
C ALA A 119 -21.83 -10.63 -14.01
N VAL A 120 -20.89 -9.75 -14.36
CA VAL A 120 -19.53 -9.68 -13.78
C VAL A 120 -19.59 -9.64 -12.25
N VAL A 121 -20.46 -8.78 -11.68
CA VAL A 121 -20.63 -8.64 -10.23
C VAL A 121 -21.09 -9.93 -9.56
N VAL A 122 -21.95 -10.73 -10.19
CA VAL A 122 -22.37 -12.04 -9.65
C VAL A 122 -21.19 -13.01 -9.59
N ARG A 123 -20.30 -12.97 -10.59
CA ARG A 123 -19.09 -13.79 -10.63
C ARG A 123 -18.09 -13.36 -9.54
N ILE A 124 -17.88 -12.06 -9.38
CA ILE A 124 -17.03 -11.50 -8.30
C ILE A 124 -17.58 -11.89 -6.92
N ALA A 125 -18.86 -11.63 -6.66
CA ALA A 125 -19.48 -11.94 -5.37
C ALA A 125 -19.39 -13.44 -5.03
N SER A 126 -19.59 -14.31 -6.02
CA SER A 126 -19.44 -15.76 -5.85
C SER A 126 -18.00 -16.17 -5.53
N ALA A 127 -17.02 -15.54 -6.17
CA ALA A 127 -15.60 -15.83 -5.98
C ALA A 127 -15.05 -15.34 -4.62
N ILE A 128 -15.57 -14.23 -4.10
CA ILE A 128 -15.20 -13.71 -2.78
C ILE A 128 -15.92 -14.48 -1.67
N ALA A 129 -17.22 -14.76 -1.84
CA ALA A 129 -17.99 -15.51 -0.85
C ALA A 129 -17.41 -16.92 -0.60
N SER A 130 -16.96 -17.61 -1.65
CA SER A 130 -16.32 -18.93 -1.52
C SER A 130 -14.99 -18.90 -0.77
N ARG A 131 -14.24 -17.79 -0.85
CA ARG A 131 -12.96 -17.61 -0.15
C ARG A 131 -13.12 -17.17 1.30
N SER A 132 -14.10 -16.31 1.55
CA SER A 132 -14.28 -15.67 2.85
C SER A 132 -15.29 -16.38 3.75
N SER A 133 -15.93 -17.45 3.27
CA SER A 133 -17.07 -18.11 3.95
C SER A 133 -18.20 -17.14 4.31
N ARG A 134 -18.32 -16.02 3.57
CA ARG A 134 -19.34 -14.99 3.78
C ARG A 134 -20.59 -15.26 2.96
N ASP A 135 -21.69 -14.70 3.42
CA ASP A 135 -22.95 -14.69 2.67
C ASP A 135 -22.81 -13.87 1.38
N ARG A 136 -23.35 -14.40 0.27
CA ARG A 136 -23.21 -13.78 -1.06
C ARG A 136 -23.91 -12.43 -1.17
N ASP A 137 -25.05 -12.24 -0.51
CA ASP A 137 -25.78 -10.98 -0.58
C ASP A 137 -25.00 -9.87 0.16
N ARG A 138 -24.39 -10.19 1.30
CA ARG A 138 -23.49 -9.26 1.99
C ARG A 138 -22.28 -8.86 1.15
N VAL A 139 -21.67 -9.83 0.46
CA VAL A 139 -20.54 -9.55 -0.42
C VAL A 139 -20.96 -8.66 -1.58
N ARG A 140 -22.14 -8.89 -2.17
CA ARG A 140 -22.67 -8.04 -3.23
C ARG A 140 -22.88 -6.61 -2.77
N THR A 141 -23.51 -6.40 -1.61
CA THR A 141 -23.70 -5.04 -1.06
C THR A 141 -22.36 -4.34 -0.85
N ALA A 142 -21.36 -5.04 -0.30
CA ALA A 142 -20.03 -4.45 -0.13
C ALA A 142 -19.34 -4.10 -1.47
N ILE A 143 -19.65 -4.80 -2.57
CA ILE A 143 -19.15 -4.44 -3.90
C ILE A 143 -19.87 -3.19 -4.40
N GLU A 144 -21.19 -3.12 -4.25
CA GLU A 144 -22.01 -1.96 -4.65
C GLU A 144 -21.60 -0.67 -3.92
N ASP A 145 -21.10 -0.76 -2.69
CA ASP A 145 -20.58 0.38 -1.92
C ASP A 145 -19.21 0.87 -2.41
N VAL A 146 -18.45 0.04 -3.14
CA VAL A 146 -17.09 0.37 -3.62
C VAL A 146 -17.10 0.76 -5.10
N ILE A 147 -17.97 0.13 -5.90
CA ILE A 147 -17.95 0.27 -7.35
C ILE A 147 -19.33 0.09 -7.96
N ASP A 148 -19.69 0.95 -8.91
CA ASP A 148 -20.95 0.84 -9.67
C ASP A 148 -20.95 -0.45 -10.54
N PRO A 149 -21.84 -1.43 -10.26
CA PRO A 149 -21.92 -2.69 -11.00
C PRO A 149 -22.21 -2.55 -12.48
N ASP A 150 -23.04 -1.57 -12.85
CA ASP A 150 -23.51 -1.37 -14.22
C ASP A 150 -22.41 -0.71 -15.05
N ALA A 151 -21.69 0.24 -14.47
CA ALA A 151 -20.53 0.85 -15.10
C ALA A 151 -19.39 -0.17 -15.29
N LEU A 152 -19.11 -0.99 -14.27
CA LEU A 152 -18.15 -2.09 -14.38
C LEU A 152 -18.54 -3.07 -15.49
N ALA A 153 -19.81 -3.46 -15.55
CA ALA A 153 -20.32 -4.33 -16.61
C ALA A 153 -20.14 -3.69 -17.99
N ARG A 154 -20.48 -2.41 -18.16
CA ARG A 154 -20.33 -1.69 -19.43
C ARG A 154 -18.88 -1.56 -19.90
N LEU A 155 -17.92 -1.37 -18.98
CA LEU A 155 -16.49 -1.31 -19.33
C LEU A 155 -15.92 -2.65 -19.84
N SER A 156 -16.46 -3.76 -19.36
CA SER A 156 -16.06 -5.12 -19.75
C SER A 156 -16.87 -5.71 -20.91
N GLN A 157 -17.90 -5.00 -21.39
CA GLN A 157 -18.75 -5.45 -22.49
C GLN A 157 -18.22 -5.00 -23.85
N GLN A 158 -18.37 -5.87 -24.85
CA GLN A 158 -18.25 -5.45 -26.24
C GLN A 158 -19.40 -4.51 -26.60
N ARG A 159 -19.16 -3.56 -27.51
CA ARG A 159 -20.23 -2.71 -28.03
C ARG A 159 -21.31 -3.57 -28.68
N GLU A 160 -22.58 -3.16 -28.53
CA GLU A 160 -23.73 -3.82 -29.16
C GLU A 160 -23.61 -3.93 -30.70
N ASN A 161 -22.78 -3.10 -31.32
CA ASN A 161 -22.50 -3.11 -32.76
C ASN A 161 -21.43 -4.14 -33.20
N GLY A 162 -20.92 -4.96 -32.28
CA GLY A 162 -19.95 -6.02 -32.56
C GLY A 162 -18.50 -5.56 -32.79
N ILE A 163 -18.21 -4.26 -32.65
CA ILE A 163 -16.85 -3.73 -32.73
C ILE A 163 -16.18 -3.87 -31.36
N SER A 164 -15.14 -4.69 -31.28
CA SER A 164 -14.34 -4.83 -30.06
C SER A 164 -13.60 -3.53 -29.77
N ARG A 165 -13.81 -2.99 -28.58
CA ARG A 165 -12.89 -2.00 -28.00
C ARG A 165 -11.66 -2.72 -27.46
N PRO A 166 -10.50 -2.06 -27.37
CA PRO A 166 -9.41 -2.51 -26.50
C PRO A 166 -9.87 -2.66 -25.05
N GLY A 167 -10.78 -1.78 -24.60
CA GLY A 167 -11.40 -1.79 -23.28
C GLY A 167 -10.44 -1.37 -22.17
N ALA A 168 -10.88 -1.56 -20.92
CA ALA A 168 -10.12 -1.17 -19.75
C ALA A 168 -10.08 -2.27 -18.70
N THR A 169 -8.96 -2.39 -18.02
CA THR A 169 -8.81 -3.21 -16.82
C THR A 169 -9.25 -2.37 -15.63
N VAL A 170 -10.12 -2.93 -14.78
CA VAL A 170 -10.58 -2.29 -13.55
C VAL A 170 -10.00 -3.04 -12.36
N LEU A 171 -9.37 -2.31 -11.44
CA LEU A 171 -8.80 -2.81 -10.21
C LEU A 171 -9.51 -2.15 -9.03
N PHE A 172 -9.90 -2.94 -8.03
CA PHE A 172 -10.45 -2.42 -6.79
C PHE A 172 -10.26 -3.41 -5.65
N SER A 173 -10.29 -2.90 -4.42
CA SER A 173 -10.22 -3.71 -3.21
C SER A 173 -11.57 -3.71 -2.51
N VAL A 174 -12.05 -4.88 -2.08
CA VAL A 174 -13.30 -5.02 -1.33
C VAL A 174 -13.18 -6.15 -0.33
N LEU A 175 -13.56 -5.90 0.92
CA LEU A 175 -13.53 -6.90 1.99
C LEU A 175 -12.16 -7.63 2.14
N GLY A 176 -11.06 -6.91 1.95
CA GLY A 176 -9.68 -7.43 2.00
C GLY A 176 -9.30 -8.33 0.82
N HIS A 177 -10.07 -8.26 -0.27
CA HIS A 177 -9.80 -8.95 -1.51
C HIS A 177 -9.54 -7.96 -2.63
N ASP A 178 -8.50 -8.26 -3.40
CA ASP A 178 -8.08 -7.49 -4.55
C ASP A 178 -8.73 -8.10 -5.79
N VAL A 179 -9.51 -7.31 -6.50
CA VAL A 179 -10.28 -7.75 -7.67
C VAL A 179 -9.76 -7.06 -8.92
N VAL A 180 -9.43 -7.86 -9.93
CA VAL A 180 -9.11 -7.39 -11.28
C VAL A 180 -10.16 -7.89 -12.25
N VAL A 181 -10.75 -6.97 -13.00
CA VAL A 181 -11.61 -7.27 -14.13
C VAL A 181 -10.90 -6.81 -15.39
N ASP A 182 -10.54 -7.75 -16.27
CA ASP A 182 -9.90 -7.41 -17.53
C ASP A 182 -10.90 -6.83 -18.56
N PRO A 183 -10.42 -6.29 -19.69
CA PRO A 183 -11.30 -5.75 -20.73
C PRO A 183 -12.29 -6.76 -21.33
N GLY A 184 -12.00 -8.06 -21.26
CA GLY A 184 -12.86 -9.14 -21.73
C GLY A 184 -13.88 -9.62 -20.67
N GLY A 185 -13.80 -9.09 -19.46
CA GLY A 185 -14.64 -9.46 -18.32
C GLY A 185 -14.15 -10.71 -17.58
N THR A 186 -12.91 -11.17 -17.78
CA THR A 186 -12.28 -12.17 -16.91
C THR A 186 -12.09 -11.57 -15.53
N VAL A 187 -12.45 -12.32 -14.50
CA VAL A 187 -12.30 -11.90 -13.10
C VAL A 187 -11.13 -12.65 -12.49
N SER A 188 -10.21 -11.91 -11.89
CA SER A 188 -9.16 -12.43 -11.02
C SER A 188 -9.32 -11.88 -9.61
N VAL A 189 -9.07 -12.72 -8.60
CA VAL A 189 -9.19 -12.34 -7.19
C VAL A 189 -7.96 -12.80 -6.42
N GLY A 190 -7.38 -11.90 -5.65
CA GLY A 190 -6.35 -12.14 -4.64
C GLY A 190 -6.80 -11.63 -3.27
N SER A 191 -5.97 -11.86 -2.26
CA SER A 191 -6.15 -11.25 -0.94
C SER A 191 -5.16 -10.09 -0.79
N THR A 192 -5.62 -8.95 -0.28
CA THR A 192 -4.79 -7.76 0.00
C THR A 192 -3.63 -8.09 0.95
N LEU A 193 -3.87 -8.92 1.96
CA LEU A 193 -2.81 -9.44 2.83
C LEU A 193 -1.78 -10.30 2.07
N GLY A 194 -2.25 -11.05 1.07
CA GLY A 194 -1.41 -11.86 0.20
C GLY A 194 -0.59 -11.01 -0.77
N ARG A 195 -1.10 -9.85 -1.21
CA ARG A 195 -0.33 -8.83 -1.93
C ARG A 195 0.81 -8.35 -1.05
N LEU A 196 0.51 -7.78 0.11
CA LEU A 196 1.49 -7.23 1.04
C LEU A 196 2.61 -8.22 1.42
N LYS A 197 2.27 -9.50 1.65
CA LYS A 197 3.28 -10.54 1.92
C LYS A 197 4.20 -10.88 0.74
N ARG A 198 3.71 -10.75 -0.50
CA ARG A 198 4.42 -11.11 -1.74
C ARG A 198 5.13 -9.91 -2.37
N THR A 199 4.47 -8.77 -2.48
CA THR A 199 5.00 -7.58 -3.15
C THR A 199 5.72 -6.63 -2.20
N GLY A 200 5.63 -6.87 -0.90
CA GLY A 200 6.17 -5.97 0.10
C GLY A 200 5.16 -4.92 0.57
N GLY A 201 5.59 -4.12 1.53
CA GLY A 201 4.80 -3.09 2.20
C GLY A 201 5.32 -2.81 3.61
N ASN A 202 4.79 -1.76 4.24
CA ASN A 202 5.14 -1.34 5.59
C ASN A 202 3.97 -1.67 6.54
N VAL A 203 4.28 -2.34 7.65
CA VAL A 203 3.27 -2.83 8.62
C VAL A 203 3.57 -2.32 10.02
N LEU A 204 2.62 -1.63 10.63
CA LEU A 204 2.68 -1.30 12.04
C LEU A 204 2.15 -2.47 12.88
N ILE A 205 2.87 -2.85 13.94
CA ILE A 205 2.34 -3.73 14.99
C ILE A 205 2.01 -2.85 16.20
N ALA A 206 0.74 -2.83 16.58
CA ALA A 206 0.23 -2.11 17.74
C ALA A 206 -0.45 -3.07 18.73
N GLY A 207 -0.31 -2.81 20.02
CA GLY A 207 -1.02 -3.51 21.09
C GLY A 207 -0.26 -3.42 22.43
N GLY A 208 -0.95 -3.06 23.50
CA GLY A 208 -0.42 -3.09 24.88
C GLY A 208 -0.35 -4.51 25.45
N VAL A 209 0.24 -5.44 24.70
CA VAL A 209 0.37 -6.86 25.08
C VAL A 209 1.79 -7.19 25.56
N PRO A 210 1.97 -8.28 26.31
CA PRO A 210 3.29 -8.80 26.67
C PRO A 210 4.23 -8.98 25.46
N ASP A 211 5.53 -8.76 25.70
CA ASP A 211 6.58 -8.77 24.68
C ASP A 211 6.70 -10.08 23.91
N ASP A 212 6.42 -11.22 24.55
CA ASP A 212 6.42 -12.54 23.91
C ASP A 212 5.33 -12.66 22.84
N LEU A 213 4.19 -11.99 23.00
CA LEU A 213 3.13 -11.96 21.98
C LEU A 213 3.52 -11.04 20.81
N VAL A 214 4.17 -9.92 21.08
CA VAL A 214 4.75 -9.05 20.05
C VAL A 214 5.80 -9.82 19.24
N ASP A 215 6.64 -10.61 19.91
CA ASP A 215 7.66 -11.45 19.26
C ASP A 215 7.03 -12.50 18.34
N VAL A 216 5.92 -13.11 18.74
CA VAL A 216 5.16 -14.04 17.88
C VAL A 216 4.61 -13.33 16.64
N ALA A 217 4.03 -12.13 16.81
CA ALA A 217 3.51 -11.35 15.70
C ALA A 217 4.62 -10.88 14.74
N SER A 218 5.74 -10.38 15.27
CA SER A 218 6.93 -9.98 14.51
C SER A 218 7.50 -11.17 13.74
N ALA A 219 7.70 -12.32 14.38
CA ALA A 219 8.21 -13.52 13.73
C ALA A 219 7.35 -13.97 12.54
N ASN A 220 6.02 -13.82 12.63
CA ASN A 220 5.10 -14.13 11.53
C ASN A 220 5.29 -13.24 10.28
N LEU A 221 5.95 -12.09 10.41
CA LEU A 221 6.24 -11.16 9.30
C LEU A 221 7.66 -11.35 8.73
N LEU A 222 8.54 -12.07 9.43
CA LEU A 222 9.89 -12.40 8.94
C LEU A 222 9.87 -13.44 7.80
N GLY A 223 8.70 -13.99 7.48
CA GLY A 223 8.51 -14.90 6.36
C GLY A 223 8.68 -16.37 6.73
N ASP A 224 8.48 -17.22 5.72
CA ASP A 224 8.61 -18.67 5.83
C ASP A 224 10.10 -19.06 5.73
N PRO A 225 10.66 -19.88 6.64
CA PRO A 225 12.06 -20.29 6.63
C PRO A 225 12.48 -21.05 5.36
N ASP A 226 11.53 -21.61 4.60
CA ASP A 226 11.84 -22.31 3.34
C ASP A 226 12.05 -21.34 2.15
N ARG A 227 11.91 -20.03 2.35
CA ARG A 227 12.21 -19.01 1.34
C ARG A 227 13.51 -18.28 1.64
N HIS A 228 14.26 -17.96 0.60
CA HIS A 228 15.51 -17.19 0.69
C HIS A 228 15.23 -15.71 1.01
N ARG A 229 14.79 -15.42 2.23
CA ARG A 229 14.57 -14.06 2.72
C ARG A 229 15.87 -13.45 3.24
N ARG A 230 15.98 -12.13 3.14
CA ARG A 230 17.08 -11.34 3.69
C ARG A 230 16.53 -10.51 4.83
N HIS A 231 17.06 -10.68 6.04
CA HIS A 231 16.53 -10.00 7.22
C HIS A 231 17.46 -8.87 7.67
N LEU A 232 16.87 -7.70 7.87
CA LEU A 232 17.52 -6.53 8.47
C LEU A 232 16.77 -6.17 9.75
N PHE A 233 17.49 -6.10 10.87
CA PHE A 233 16.94 -5.69 12.16
C PHE A 233 17.54 -4.35 12.57
N ALA A 234 16.70 -3.36 12.84
CA ALA A 234 17.05 -2.18 13.60
C ALA A 234 16.61 -2.41 15.05
N LEU A 235 17.57 -2.50 15.96
CA LEU A 235 17.34 -2.71 17.39
C LEU A 235 17.53 -1.39 18.13
N LEU A 236 16.48 -0.87 18.76
CA LEU A 236 16.50 0.42 19.47
C LEU A 236 16.34 0.27 20.98
N ASP A 237 15.72 -0.80 21.46
CA ASP A 237 15.51 -1.01 22.90
C ASP A 237 15.65 -2.49 23.35
N ARG A 238 15.89 -3.43 22.41
CA ARG A 238 16.03 -4.86 22.73
C ARG A 238 17.44 -5.41 22.52
N ASP A 239 17.73 -6.48 23.27
CA ASP A 239 18.96 -7.25 23.16
C ASP A 239 19.01 -8.07 21.86
N ARG A 240 20.21 -8.20 21.27
CA ARG A 240 20.48 -8.94 20.02
C ARG A 240 19.95 -10.38 20.03
N ARG A 241 19.80 -11.01 21.20
CA ARG A 241 19.21 -12.36 21.35
C ARG A 241 17.82 -12.48 20.76
N VAL A 242 17.05 -11.38 20.73
CA VAL A 242 15.70 -11.37 20.15
C VAL A 242 15.70 -11.81 18.68
N VAL A 243 16.79 -11.55 17.95
CA VAL A 243 16.94 -11.97 16.55
C VAL A 243 17.08 -13.49 16.45
N SER A 244 17.84 -14.09 17.37
CA SER A 244 18.04 -15.55 17.41
C SER A 244 16.77 -16.30 17.82
N ASP A 245 15.91 -15.69 18.64
CA ASP A 245 14.64 -16.28 19.10
C ASP A 245 13.52 -16.21 18.05
N ARG A 246 13.65 -15.30 17.07
CA ARG A 246 12.65 -15.03 16.02
C ARG A 246 12.97 -15.69 14.67
N LEU A 247 14.22 -16.06 14.42
CA LEU A 247 14.66 -16.65 13.13
C LEU A 247 15.01 -18.13 13.24
N ALA A 248 14.87 -18.85 12.12
CA ALA A 248 15.44 -20.18 11.99
C ALA A 248 16.98 -20.11 11.89
N PRO A 249 17.73 -21.14 12.33
CA PRO A 249 19.20 -21.12 12.32
C PRO A 249 19.86 -20.80 10.98
N THR A 250 19.23 -21.19 9.87
CA THR A 250 19.72 -20.91 8.51
C THR A 250 19.62 -19.41 8.18
N ASP A 251 18.55 -18.76 8.60
CA ASP A 251 18.27 -17.35 8.30
C ASP A 251 19.17 -16.43 9.14
N ILE A 252 19.45 -16.83 10.39
CA ILE A 252 20.36 -16.13 11.32
C ILE A 252 21.70 -15.80 10.66
N ALA A 253 22.28 -16.73 9.90
CA ALA A 253 23.58 -16.55 9.26
C ALA A 253 23.60 -15.47 8.17
N SER A 254 22.43 -15.11 7.63
CA SER A 254 22.26 -14.09 6.60
C SER A 254 21.62 -12.79 7.10
N ALA A 255 21.20 -12.78 8.38
CA ALA A 255 20.60 -11.63 9.02
C ALA A 255 21.64 -10.55 9.34
N GLN A 256 21.23 -9.30 9.18
CA GLN A 256 22.04 -8.13 9.49
C GLN A 256 21.36 -7.32 10.60
N ILE A 257 22.17 -6.80 11.53
CA ILE A 257 21.70 -5.96 12.65
C ILE A 257 22.32 -4.56 12.54
N VAL A 258 21.48 -3.54 12.62
CA VAL A 258 21.83 -2.17 12.97
C VAL A 258 21.42 -1.97 14.44
N ASP A 259 22.40 -1.80 15.33
CA ASP A 259 22.18 -1.78 16.78
C ASP A 259 22.31 -0.36 17.32
N TYR A 260 21.18 0.30 17.60
CA TYR A 260 21.15 1.63 18.16
C TYR A 260 21.44 1.58 19.67
N ALA A 261 22.68 1.89 20.03
CA ALA A 261 23.12 1.89 21.42
C ALA A 261 22.83 3.25 22.08
N MET A 262 21.73 3.36 22.82
CA MET A 262 21.47 4.56 23.64
C MET A 262 22.66 4.78 24.59
N THR A 263 23.37 5.91 24.45
CA THR A 263 24.71 6.19 25.02
C THR A 263 24.79 6.00 26.54
N ALA A 264 23.66 6.01 27.25
CA ALA A 264 23.57 5.79 28.69
C ALA A 264 23.62 4.32 29.16
N ARG A 265 23.36 3.33 28.29
CA ARG A 265 23.41 1.89 28.66
C ARG A 265 24.75 1.21 28.39
N SER A 266 25.65 1.85 27.64
CA SER A 266 26.93 1.23 27.20
C SER A 266 28.05 1.26 28.25
N VAL A 267 27.71 1.23 29.55
CA VAL A 267 28.68 1.12 30.65
C VAL A 267 28.34 -0.04 31.58
N ALA A 268 27.95 -1.20 31.05
CA ALA A 268 28.03 -2.49 31.76
C ALA A 268 27.66 -3.67 30.86
N SER A 269 28.58 -4.12 30.00
CA SER A 269 28.54 -5.50 29.50
C SER A 269 29.95 -6.05 29.33
N THR A 270 30.57 -6.44 30.44
CA THR A 270 31.68 -7.41 30.45
C THR A 270 31.09 -8.82 30.43
N GLY A 271 30.38 -9.14 29.35
CA GLY A 271 29.93 -10.50 29.03
C GLY A 271 30.89 -11.13 28.03
N THR A 272 31.25 -12.39 28.25
CA THR A 272 32.03 -13.21 27.31
C THR A 272 31.36 -13.15 25.92
N PRO A 273 32.11 -12.97 24.82
CA PRO A 273 31.51 -12.94 23.49
C PRO A 273 30.85 -14.30 23.25
N VAL A 274 29.53 -14.31 23.26
CA VAL A 274 28.77 -15.39 22.64
C VAL A 274 29.19 -15.34 21.17
N THR A 275 29.45 -16.50 20.57
CA THR A 275 29.75 -16.60 19.13
C THR A 275 28.58 -15.98 18.37
N ASP A 276 28.69 -14.70 18.01
CA ASP A 276 27.63 -13.94 17.35
C ASP A 276 27.44 -14.51 15.95
N ALA A 277 26.43 -15.38 15.82
CA ALA A 277 26.02 -15.96 14.55
C ALA A 277 25.37 -14.92 13.62
N VAL A 278 24.98 -13.76 14.15
CA VAL A 278 24.37 -12.64 13.42
C VAL A 278 25.39 -11.52 13.24
N ALA A 279 25.48 -10.96 12.04
CA ALA A 279 26.39 -9.87 11.75
C ALA A 279 25.79 -8.52 12.17
N VAL A 280 26.42 -7.85 13.14
CA VAL A 280 26.19 -6.42 13.39
C VAL A 280 26.94 -5.64 12.34
N VAL A 281 26.20 -4.89 11.55
CA VAL A 281 26.71 -4.17 10.38
C VAL A 281 26.88 -2.68 10.66
N ASP A 282 26.16 -2.14 11.64
CA ASP A 282 26.28 -0.75 12.07
C ASP A 282 25.84 -0.56 13.53
N GLU A 283 26.37 0.47 14.18
CA GLU A 283 26.08 0.84 15.58
C GLU A 283 25.89 2.36 15.70
N PRO A 284 24.76 2.91 15.18
CA PRO A 284 24.50 4.34 15.17
C PRO A 284 24.36 4.90 16.59
N THR A 285 24.81 6.15 16.78
CA THR A 285 24.83 6.81 18.09
C THR A 285 23.71 7.83 18.31
N ASP A 286 23.05 8.25 17.22
CA ASP A 286 21.83 9.06 17.20
C ASP A 286 20.82 8.50 16.18
N LEU A 287 19.61 9.06 16.17
CA LEU A 287 18.51 8.57 15.34
C LEU A 287 18.66 8.93 13.87
N ASP A 288 19.35 10.03 13.53
CA ASP A 288 19.65 10.42 12.15
C ASP A 288 20.67 9.44 11.53
N GLU A 289 21.71 9.06 12.28
CA GLU A 289 22.66 8.02 11.91
C GLU A 289 21.96 6.66 11.72
N LEU A 290 20.96 6.35 12.55
CA LEU A 290 20.17 5.13 12.44
C LEU A 290 19.35 5.09 11.14
N GLU A 291 18.66 6.19 10.80
CA GLU A 291 17.91 6.30 9.55
C GLU A 291 18.82 6.11 8.33
N GLY A 292 19.94 6.83 8.29
CA GLY A 292 20.92 6.71 7.22
C GLY A 292 21.54 5.30 7.13
N ALA A 293 21.83 4.66 8.27
CA ALA A 293 22.36 3.29 8.30
C ALA A 293 21.33 2.28 7.77
N VAL A 294 20.07 2.37 8.19
CA VAL A 294 19.00 1.47 7.72
C VAL A 294 18.77 1.66 6.21
N ASP A 295 18.61 2.89 5.74
CA ASP A 295 18.43 3.21 4.32
C ASP A 295 19.59 2.67 3.46
N ALA A 296 20.83 2.94 3.86
CA ALA A 296 22.01 2.46 3.13
C ALA A 296 22.03 0.94 3.02
N ARG A 297 21.62 0.22 4.08
CA ARG A 297 21.56 -1.25 4.08
C ARG A 297 20.45 -1.77 3.18
N ILE A 298 19.27 -1.15 3.19
CA ILE A 298 18.16 -1.50 2.29
C ILE A 298 18.62 -1.37 0.83
N ARG A 299 19.23 -0.24 0.48
CA ARG A 299 19.72 0.02 -0.89
C ARG A 299 20.88 -0.91 -1.31
N ALA A 300 21.71 -1.35 -0.36
CA ALA A 300 22.75 -2.34 -0.63
C ALA A 300 22.19 -3.70 -1.05
N PHE A 301 21.05 -4.15 -0.49
CA PHE A 301 20.37 -5.36 -0.96
C PHE A 301 19.88 -5.25 -2.40
N GLY A 302 19.49 -4.06 -2.86
CA GLY A 302 19.08 -3.85 -4.26
C GLY A 302 20.23 -3.88 -5.26
N THR A 303 21.46 -3.55 -4.84
CA THR A 303 22.58 -3.27 -5.75
C THR A 303 23.72 -4.30 -5.69
N GLU A 304 24.12 -4.75 -4.49
CA GLU A 304 25.29 -5.63 -4.31
C GLU A 304 24.94 -7.12 -4.43
N THR A 305 23.73 -7.50 -4.03
CA THR A 305 23.21 -8.86 -4.15
C THR A 305 21.72 -8.77 -4.44
N PRO A 306 21.33 -8.62 -5.72
CA PRO A 306 19.96 -8.32 -6.09
C PRO A 306 18.96 -9.31 -5.48
N LEU A 307 17.86 -8.77 -4.95
CA LEU A 307 16.73 -9.57 -4.51
C LEU A 307 16.17 -10.36 -5.69
N SER A 308 15.77 -11.61 -5.45
CA SER A 308 15.33 -12.52 -6.52
C SER A 308 13.83 -12.38 -6.79
N GLU A 309 13.05 -12.15 -5.73
CA GLU A 309 11.61 -11.92 -5.79
C GLU A 309 11.21 -10.71 -4.93
N PRO A 310 10.10 -10.03 -5.27
CA PRO A 310 9.44 -9.12 -4.34
C PRO A 310 9.20 -9.77 -2.97
N GLY A 311 9.28 -8.96 -1.92
CA GLY A 311 9.12 -9.36 -0.54
C GLY A 311 10.29 -10.16 0.05
N ASP A 312 11.41 -10.33 -0.68
CA ASP A 312 12.59 -11.04 -0.18
C ASP A 312 13.27 -10.32 0.99
N LEU A 313 13.31 -9.00 0.95
CA LEU A 313 13.77 -8.20 2.08
C LEU A 313 12.71 -8.16 3.18
N ARG A 314 13.13 -8.44 4.42
CA ARG A 314 12.34 -8.32 5.65
C ARG A 314 13.05 -7.36 6.61
N LEU A 315 12.50 -6.16 6.76
CA LEU A 315 12.95 -5.18 7.75
C LEU A 315 12.13 -5.34 9.04
N CYS A 316 12.82 -5.31 10.18
CA CYS A 316 12.24 -5.26 11.52
C CYS A 316 12.78 -4.03 12.25
N ILE A 317 11.90 -3.10 12.63
CA ILE A 317 12.21 -2.09 13.65
C ILE A 317 11.54 -2.54 14.95
N ASP A 318 12.35 -2.92 15.93
CA ASP A 318 11.92 -3.65 17.13
C ASP A 318 11.12 -2.81 18.14
N SER A 319 11.27 -1.49 18.10
CA SER A 319 10.56 -0.55 18.95
C SER A 319 10.63 0.87 18.37
N LEU A 320 9.48 1.52 18.19
CA LEU A 320 9.40 2.94 17.82
C LEU A 320 9.44 3.88 19.04
N ARG A 321 9.44 3.34 20.28
CA ARG A 321 9.40 4.17 21.49
C ARG A 321 10.58 5.14 21.61
N PRO A 322 11.84 4.74 21.34
CA PRO A 322 12.96 5.67 21.45
C PRO A 322 12.85 6.86 20.49
N MET A 323 12.33 6.64 19.27
CA MET A 323 12.07 7.71 18.31
C MET A 323 11.00 8.68 18.82
N LEU A 324 9.92 8.15 19.37
CA LEU A 324 8.83 8.94 19.95
C LEU A 324 9.26 9.72 21.18
N ASP A 325 10.08 9.13 22.05
CA ASP A 325 10.57 9.76 23.28
C ASP A 325 11.53 10.93 22.97
N GLU A 326 12.35 10.81 21.93
CA GLU A 326 13.36 11.82 21.56
C GLU A 326 12.81 12.92 20.63
N HIS A 327 12.01 12.55 19.62
CA HIS A 327 11.58 13.46 18.56
C HIS A 327 10.06 13.74 18.54
N GLY A 328 9.29 13.09 19.41
CA GLY A 328 7.84 13.14 19.37
C GLY A 328 7.27 12.52 18.09
N THR A 329 5.96 12.69 17.89
CA THR A 329 5.23 12.09 16.76
C THR A 329 5.70 12.62 15.41
N ASP A 330 5.70 13.94 15.22
CA ASP A 330 6.06 14.55 13.92
C ASP A 330 7.51 14.24 13.51
N GLY A 331 8.43 14.22 14.48
CA GLY A 331 9.82 13.87 14.19
C GLY A 331 10.02 12.37 13.93
N THR A 332 9.23 11.50 14.58
CA THR A 332 9.20 10.07 14.24
C THR A 332 8.67 9.84 12.84
N VAL A 333 7.63 10.58 12.42
CA VAL A 333 7.11 10.54 11.05
C VAL A 333 8.19 10.91 10.05
N ALA A 334 8.86 12.05 10.25
CA ALA A 334 9.92 12.51 9.37
C ALA A 334 11.09 11.52 9.26
N LEU A 335 11.40 10.78 10.32
CA LEU A 335 12.44 9.75 10.33
C LEU A 335 12.01 8.45 9.63
N LEU A 336 10.74 8.06 9.75
CA LEU A 336 10.22 6.82 9.19
C LEU A 336 9.84 6.94 7.70
N GLU A 337 9.47 8.13 7.23
CA GLU A 337 9.10 8.37 5.82
C GLU A 337 10.18 7.88 4.85
N PRO A 338 11.47 8.29 4.96
CA PRO A 338 12.53 7.80 4.07
C PRO A 338 12.73 6.29 4.14
N ILE A 339 12.65 5.71 5.34
CA ILE A 339 12.81 4.25 5.53
C ILE A 339 11.67 3.50 4.84
N CYS A 340 10.42 3.95 5.02
CA CYS A 340 9.25 3.33 4.40
C CYS A 340 9.33 3.43 2.86
N GLU A 341 9.82 4.54 2.32
CA GLU A 341 10.08 4.72 0.89
C GLU A 341 11.17 3.77 0.41
N ALA A 342 12.30 3.68 1.11
CA ALA A 342 13.40 2.77 0.76
C ALA A 342 12.94 1.30 0.74
N VAL A 343 12.09 0.87 1.70
CA VAL A 343 11.49 -0.46 1.72
C VAL A 343 10.61 -0.67 0.48
N ARG A 344 9.78 0.31 0.10
CA ARG A 344 8.91 0.24 -1.08
C ARG A 344 9.71 0.15 -2.38
N ASP A 345 10.79 0.92 -2.50
CA ASP A 345 11.65 0.96 -3.69
C ASP A 345 12.23 -0.42 -4.05
N VAL A 346 12.55 -1.23 -3.04
CA VAL A 346 13.06 -2.60 -3.22
C VAL A 346 11.98 -3.67 -3.12
N SER A 347 10.70 -3.27 -3.08
CA SER A 347 9.56 -4.19 -2.87
C SER A 347 9.72 -5.07 -1.62
N GLY A 348 10.33 -4.52 -0.56
CA GLY A 348 10.56 -5.20 0.71
C GLY A 348 9.35 -5.17 1.63
N LEU A 349 9.36 -5.99 2.69
CA LEU A 349 8.38 -5.90 3.77
C LEU A 349 9.03 -5.36 5.05
N GLY A 350 8.64 -4.16 5.46
CA GLY A 350 9.03 -3.57 6.73
C GLY A 350 7.94 -3.80 7.77
N HIS A 351 8.33 -4.17 8.99
CA HIS A 351 7.42 -4.11 10.12
C HIS A 351 8.03 -3.36 11.29
N TYR A 352 7.17 -2.62 11.99
CA TYR A 352 7.54 -1.61 12.96
C TYR A 352 6.71 -1.84 14.21
N VAL A 353 7.37 -1.91 15.35
CA VAL A 353 6.72 -2.32 16.60
C VAL A 353 6.47 -1.11 17.47
N LEU A 354 5.21 -0.94 17.88
CA LEU A 354 4.79 0.13 18.77
C LEU A 354 3.90 -0.47 19.87
N PRO A 355 4.50 -0.85 21.02
CA PRO A 355 3.80 -1.63 22.04
C PRO A 355 2.93 -0.73 22.92
N VAL A 356 1.90 -0.14 22.33
CA VAL A 356 0.81 0.60 23.00
C VAL A 356 -0.52 0.17 22.42
N ASP A 357 -1.62 0.46 23.10
CA ASP A 357 -2.95 0.10 22.61
C ASP A 357 -3.27 0.80 21.28
N ARG A 358 -4.03 0.12 20.42
CA ARG A 358 -4.39 0.63 19.08
C ARG A 358 -5.16 1.95 19.13
N ASP A 359 -5.95 2.17 20.18
CA ASP A 359 -6.77 3.38 20.33
C ASP A 359 -5.97 4.59 20.84
N GLU A 360 -4.66 4.45 21.06
CA GLU A 360 -3.80 5.57 21.43
C GLU A 360 -3.65 6.56 20.27
N PRO A 361 -3.75 7.89 20.50
CA PRO A 361 -3.67 8.90 19.43
C PRO A 361 -2.37 8.85 18.61
N LEU A 362 -1.30 8.36 19.22
CA LEU A 362 -0.01 8.21 18.57
C LEU A 362 -0.02 7.14 17.47
N VAL A 363 -0.89 6.12 17.59
CA VAL A 363 -1.02 5.08 16.57
C VAL A 363 -1.69 5.69 15.34
N ASP A 364 -2.84 6.34 15.53
CA ASP A 364 -3.57 7.03 14.44
C ASP A 364 -2.68 8.03 13.69
N ALA A 365 -1.78 8.74 14.38
CA ALA A 365 -0.86 9.69 13.76
C ALA A 365 0.23 9.04 12.89
N LEU A 366 0.62 7.80 13.19
CA LEU A 366 1.64 7.06 12.44
C LEU A 366 1.04 6.16 11.36
N GLU A 367 -0.25 5.81 11.45
CA GLU A 367 -0.90 4.85 10.54
C GLU A 367 -0.81 5.22 9.06
N SER A 368 -0.78 6.51 8.73
CA SER A 368 -0.68 7.00 7.34
C SER A 368 0.62 6.57 6.63
N LEU A 369 1.67 6.23 7.38
CA LEU A 369 2.94 5.78 6.81
C LEU A 369 2.90 4.31 6.39
N PHE A 370 2.00 3.54 6.97
CA PHE A 370 1.95 2.09 6.83
C PHE A 370 0.85 1.68 5.87
N ASP A 371 1.04 0.55 5.21
CA ASP A 371 0.04 -0.03 4.30
C ASP A 371 -0.97 -0.88 5.09
N ALA A 372 -0.58 -1.32 6.29
CA ALA A 372 -1.45 -2.02 7.23
C ALA A 372 -1.02 -1.86 8.70
N THR A 373 -1.99 -1.99 9.61
CA THR A 373 -1.76 -2.16 11.05
C THR A 373 -2.19 -3.55 11.50
N VAL A 374 -1.33 -4.24 12.26
CA VAL A 374 -1.65 -5.45 13.03
C VAL A 374 -1.90 -5.02 14.47
N GLU A 375 -3.16 -5.08 14.87
CA GLU A 375 -3.58 -4.88 16.25
C GLU A 375 -3.50 -6.21 17.02
N LEU A 376 -2.84 -6.18 18.17
CA LEU A 376 -2.72 -7.30 19.09
C LEU A 376 -3.54 -7.04 20.35
N ARG A 377 -4.16 -8.10 20.86
CA ARG A 377 -4.81 -8.09 22.18
C ARG A 377 -4.77 -9.46 22.84
N VAL A 378 -5.02 -9.47 24.14
CA VAL A 378 -5.37 -10.70 24.88
C VAL A 378 -6.88 -10.72 25.08
N GLY A 379 -7.58 -11.58 24.34
CA GLY A 379 -9.03 -11.76 24.48
C GLY A 379 -9.38 -12.96 25.36
N ASP A 380 -10.68 -13.20 25.54
CA ASP A 380 -11.19 -14.31 26.37
C ASP A 380 -10.74 -15.69 25.87
N CYS A 381 -10.48 -15.82 24.57
CA CYS A 381 -10.03 -17.06 23.92
C CYS A 381 -8.49 -17.12 23.78
N GLY A 382 -7.75 -16.26 24.48
CA GLY A 382 -6.29 -16.17 24.41
C GLY A 382 -5.79 -15.01 23.53
N PRO A 383 -4.51 -15.04 23.11
CA PRO A 383 -3.93 -13.97 22.31
C PRO A 383 -4.54 -13.94 20.91
N GLN A 384 -4.86 -12.75 20.43
CA GLN A 384 -5.53 -12.51 19.17
C GLN A 384 -4.86 -11.37 18.41
N GLN A 385 -5.02 -11.40 17.08
CA GLN A 385 -4.60 -10.35 16.18
C GLN A 385 -5.74 -9.93 15.25
N ARG A 386 -5.68 -8.70 14.78
CA ARG A 386 -6.58 -8.13 13.77
C ARG A 386 -5.77 -7.25 12.81
N TRP A 387 -6.04 -7.40 11.53
CA TRP A 387 -5.44 -6.60 10.46
C TRP A 387 -6.38 -5.46 10.05
N HIS A 388 -5.81 -4.26 9.98
CA HIS A 388 -6.38 -3.07 9.36
C HIS A 388 -5.61 -2.84 8.07
N LEU A 389 -6.27 -2.98 6.93
CA LEU A 389 -5.67 -2.86 5.60
C LEU A 389 -6.05 -1.50 5.01
N HIS A 390 -5.18 -0.51 5.20
CA HIS A 390 -5.47 0.90 5.02
C HIS A 390 -5.88 1.24 3.59
N GLU A 391 -5.14 0.73 2.60
CA GLU A 391 -5.44 0.94 1.18
C GLU A 391 -6.84 0.43 0.78
N SER A 392 -7.35 -0.60 1.46
CA SER A 392 -8.68 -1.18 1.18
C SER A 392 -9.77 -0.74 2.16
N GLY A 393 -9.44 0.10 3.15
CA GLY A 393 -10.34 0.46 4.25
C GLY A 393 -10.89 -0.73 5.05
N TYR A 394 -10.26 -1.90 4.95
CA TYR A 394 -10.84 -3.15 5.45
C TYR A 394 -10.18 -3.60 6.74
N THR A 395 -11.01 -3.88 7.73
CA THR A 395 -10.60 -4.48 9.00
C THR A 395 -11.07 -5.94 9.06
N THR A 396 -10.14 -6.85 9.35
CA THR A 396 -10.44 -8.28 9.55
C THR A 396 -11.17 -8.54 10.87
N ASP A 397 -11.80 -9.70 10.99
CA ASP A 397 -12.23 -10.21 12.29
C ASP A 397 -11.02 -10.56 13.17
N TRP A 398 -11.24 -10.68 14.48
CA TRP A 398 -10.21 -11.16 15.40
C TRP A 398 -9.85 -12.62 15.14
N ILE A 399 -8.56 -12.89 14.93
CA ILE A 399 -8.02 -14.22 14.65
C ILE A 399 -7.05 -14.59 15.77
N GLY A 400 -7.00 -15.86 16.16
CA GLY A 400 -6.02 -16.33 17.16
C GLY A 400 -4.58 -16.06 16.69
N LEU A 401 -3.77 -15.53 17.60
CA LEU A 401 -2.34 -15.33 17.37
C LEU A 401 -1.61 -16.66 17.65
N ALA A 402 -0.99 -17.22 16.62
CA ALA A 402 -0.15 -18.40 16.71
C ALA A 402 1.07 -18.22 15.80
N ARG A 403 2.16 -18.93 16.07
CA ARG A 403 3.31 -18.96 15.16
C ARG A 403 2.92 -19.67 13.87
N SER A 404 3.32 -19.08 12.74
CA SER A 404 3.15 -19.66 11.41
C SER A 404 4.00 -20.93 11.33
N GLY A 405 3.37 -22.11 11.46
CA GLY A 405 4.05 -23.41 11.47
C GLY A 405 3.50 -24.41 12.51
N GLU A 406 2.74 -23.95 13.51
CA GLU A 406 2.15 -24.80 14.56
C GLU A 406 0.66 -25.15 14.32
N ARG A 407 0.21 -25.18 13.05
CA ARG A 407 -1.18 -25.53 12.71
C ARG A 407 -1.40 -27.01 12.46
#